data_AF-A0A4Q0IAR6-F1
#
_entry.id   AF-A0A4Q0IAR6-F1
#
_cell.length_a   1.000
_cell.length_b   1.000
_cell.length_c   1.000
_cell.angle_alpha   90.00
_cell.angle_beta   90.00
_cell.angle_gamma   90.00
#
_symmetry.space_group_name_H-M   'P 1'
#
loop_
_entity.id
_entity.type
_entity.pdbx_description
1 polymer ?
#
loop_
_entity_poly.entity_id
_entity_poly.type
_entity_poly.pdbx_seq_one_letter_code
_entity_poly.pdbx_strand_id
1 'polypeptide(L)'
;EKNITPDSVISALMNHAKTSDSDFPVQVFPAKMQRIILELNTTCGFPIDYTASAMIAAISVAIGNTHRIEVKRNWQESAIVYIAIVGRPGDCLSACRLRSKNSHPLTFVMRPLINADWKNNQEFQKKHCEY
;
A
#
# COMPACT_ATOMS: atom_id res chain seq x y z
N GLU A 1 30.18 -19.69 -31.57
CA GLU A 1 29.34 -18.50 -31.32
C GLU A 1 28.10 -18.97 -30.57
N LYS A 2 27.78 -18.38 -29.40
CA LYS A 2 26.59 -18.77 -28.64
C LYS A 2 25.38 -18.13 -29.33
N ASN A 3 24.54 -18.93 -29.99
CA ASN A 3 23.28 -18.48 -30.57
C ASN A 3 22.35 -17.99 -29.45
N ILE A 4 22.27 -16.67 -29.27
CA ILE A 4 21.35 -16.03 -28.34
C ILE A 4 19.98 -16.05 -29.02
N THR A 5 19.15 -17.05 -28.72
CA THR A 5 17.75 -17.07 -29.15
C THR A 5 16.93 -16.15 -28.26
N PRO A 6 15.92 -15.42 -28.81
CA PRO A 6 15.08 -14.52 -28.03
C PRO A 6 14.37 -15.25 -26.87
N ASP A 7 14.01 -16.51 -27.05
CA ASP A 7 13.42 -17.34 -25.97
C ASP A 7 14.40 -17.58 -24.80
N SER A 8 15.70 -17.71 -25.07
CA SER A 8 16.70 -17.85 -24.01
C SER A 8 16.87 -16.57 -23.20
N VAL A 9 16.75 -15.41 -23.86
CA VAL A 9 16.81 -14.10 -23.23
C VAL A 9 15.55 -13.86 -22.40
N ILE A 10 14.38 -14.20 -22.94
CA ILE A 10 13.10 -14.09 -22.23
C ILE A 10 13.07 -15.02 -21.02
N SER A 11 13.53 -16.26 -21.16
CA SER A 11 13.66 -17.21 -20.05
C SER A 11 14.64 -16.74 -18.98
N ALA A 12 15.79 -16.19 -19.38
CA ALA A 12 16.78 -15.63 -18.46
C ALA A 12 16.23 -14.41 -17.69
N LEU A 13 15.49 -13.52 -18.36
CA LEU A 13 14.81 -12.39 -17.73
C LEU A 13 13.70 -12.83 -16.78
N MET A 14 12.92 -13.85 -17.15
CA MET A 14 11.89 -14.42 -16.26
C MET A 14 12.50 -15.09 -15.03
N ASN A 15 13.66 -15.73 -15.16
CA ASN A 15 14.38 -16.33 -14.03
C ASN A 15 15.07 -15.27 -13.15
N HIS A 16 15.56 -14.17 -13.74
CA HIS A 16 16.04 -13.01 -12.98
C HIS A 16 14.91 -12.29 -12.22
N ALA A 17 13.72 -12.21 -12.80
CA ALA A 17 12.54 -11.68 -12.11
C ALA A 17 12.02 -12.60 -10.99
N LYS A 18 12.30 -13.91 -11.07
CA LYS A 18 11.98 -14.90 -10.02
C LYS A 18 13.05 -15.01 -8.93
N THR A 19 14.19 -14.32 -9.05
CA THR A 19 15.31 -14.38 -8.09
C THR A 19 15.42 -13.13 -7.22
N SER A 20 14.28 -12.64 -6.71
CA SER A 20 14.30 -11.81 -5.51
C SER A 20 13.74 -12.61 -4.35
N ASP A 21 14.62 -13.39 -3.72
CA ASP A 21 14.43 -14.00 -2.38
C ASP A 21 14.35 -12.93 -1.26
N SER A 22 14.08 -11.67 -1.64
CA SER A 22 13.80 -10.55 -0.75
C SER A 22 12.29 -10.33 -0.76
N ASP A 23 11.55 -11.20 -0.09
CA ASP A 23 10.15 -10.94 0.22
C ASP A 23 10.03 -9.57 0.90
N PHE A 24 8.93 -8.85 0.62
CA PHE A 24 8.68 -7.55 1.24
C PHE A 24 8.81 -7.67 2.77
N PRO A 25 9.50 -6.73 3.45
CA PRO A 25 9.80 -6.85 4.87
C PRO A 25 8.57 -6.59 5.75
N VAL A 26 7.65 -7.57 5.82
CA VAL A 26 6.42 -7.48 6.61
C VAL A 26 6.72 -7.37 8.11
N GLN A 27 7.86 -7.93 8.56
CA GLN A 27 8.31 -7.87 9.95
C GLN A 27 8.50 -6.45 10.51
N VAL A 28 8.65 -5.43 9.65
CA VAL A 28 8.81 -4.02 10.06
C VAL A 28 7.50 -3.45 10.59
N PHE A 29 6.35 -3.99 10.19
CA PHE A 29 5.06 -3.51 10.68
C PHE A 29 4.74 -4.02 12.09
N PRO A 30 3.90 -3.32 12.86
CA PRO A 30 3.32 -3.86 14.09
C PRO A 30 2.53 -5.16 13.84
N ALA A 31 2.54 -6.08 14.80
CA ALA A 31 1.91 -7.42 14.67
C ALA A 31 0.46 -7.39 14.16
N LYS A 32 -0.33 -6.39 14.57
CA LYS A 32 -1.72 -6.21 14.11
C LYS A 32 -1.81 -5.94 12.60
N MET A 33 -0.90 -5.12 12.07
CA MET A 33 -0.85 -4.79 10.64
C MET A 33 -0.31 -5.96 9.82
N GLN A 34 0.70 -6.67 10.32
CA GLN A 34 1.20 -7.89 9.69
C GLN A 34 0.07 -8.92 9.48
N ARG A 35 -0.76 -9.12 10.51
CA ARG A 35 -1.91 -10.00 10.44
C ARG A 35 -2.90 -9.58 9.35
N ILE A 36 -3.22 -8.29 9.26
CA ILE A 36 -4.13 -7.77 8.22
C ILE A 36 -3.55 -8.03 6.83
N ILE A 37 -2.26 -7.78 6.63
CA ILE A 37 -1.58 -8.00 5.35
C ILE A 37 -1.65 -9.49 4.94
N LEU A 38 -1.38 -10.39 5.88
CA LEU A 38 -1.42 -11.84 5.64
C LEU A 38 -2.84 -12.37 5.40
N GLU A 39 -3.83 -11.88 6.16
CA GLU A 39 -5.25 -12.23 5.96
C GLU A 39 -5.76 -11.75 4.60
N LEU A 40 -5.35 -10.56 4.15
CA LEU A 40 -5.72 -10.01 2.84
C LEU A 40 -5.09 -10.81 1.69
N ASN A 41 -3.85 -11.25 1.84
CA ASN A 41 -3.23 -12.17 0.89
C ASN A 41 -4.02 -13.49 0.83
N THR A 42 -4.29 -14.11 1.98
CA THR A 42 -4.98 -15.42 2.05
C THR A 42 -6.42 -15.36 1.52
N THR A 43 -7.15 -14.28 1.80
CA THR A 43 -8.60 -14.17 1.51
C THR A 43 -8.88 -13.57 0.14
N CYS A 44 -8.13 -12.52 -0.23
CA CYS A 44 -8.34 -11.76 -1.46
C CYS A 44 -7.22 -11.95 -2.49
N GLY A 45 -6.22 -12.78 -2.22
CA GLY A 45 -5.13 -13.06 -3.17
C GLY A 45 -4.29 -11.85 -3.53
N PHE A 46 -4.32 -10.79 -2.70
CA PHE A 46 -3.52 -9.60 -2.98
C PHE A 46 -2.03 -9.89 -2.71
N PRO A 47 -1.13 -9.47 -3.63
CA PRO A 47 0.30 -9.47 -3.33
C PRO A 47 0.57 -8.72 -2.02
N ILE A 48 1.42 -9.31 -1.18
CA ILE A 48 1.81 -8.74 0.12
C ILE A 48 2.35 -7.32 -0.09
N ASP A 49 3.19 -7.13 -1.11
CA ASP A 49 3.86 -5.89 -1.44
C ASP A 49 2.88 -4.75 -1.71
N TYR A 50 1.74 -5.03 -2.35
CA TYR A 50 0.72 -4.02 -2.66
C TYR A 50 0.00 -3.58 -1.40
N THR A 51 -0.37 -4.54 -0.55
CA THR A 51 -1.08 -4.27 0.70
C THR A 51 -0.17 -3.58 1.70
N ALA A 52 1.07 -4.02 1.80
CA ALA A 52 2.08 -3.41 2.65
C ALA A 52 2.43 -1.98 2.22
N SER A 53 2.63 -1.75 0.92
CA SER A 53 2.87 -0.40 0.38
C SER A 53 1.66 0.52 0.62
N ALA A 54 0.43 0.01 0.44
CA ALA A 54 -0.78 0.74 0.79
C ALA A 54 -0.86 1.08 2.29
N MET A 55 -0.41 0.18 3.17
CA MET A 55 -0.33 0.42 4.61
C MET A 55 0.63 1.57 4.94
N ILE A 56 1.80 1.62 4.29
CA ILE A 56 2.75 2.72 4.45
C ILE A 56 2.13 4.06 4.03
N ALA A 57 1.43 4.10 2.89
CA ALA A 57 0.74 5.31 2.45
C ALA A 57 -0.31 5.77 3.48
N ALA A 58 -1.08 4.85 4.05
CA ALA A 58 -2.07 5.19 5.07
C ALA A 58 -1.43 5.68 6.38
N ILE A 59 -0.32 5.07 6.82
CA ILE A 59 0.42 5.54 8.00
C ILE A 59 0.97 6.95 7.75
N SER A 60 1.51 7.20 6.57
CA SER A 60 2.00 8.52 6.18
C SER A 60 0.90 9.58 6.25
N VAL A 61 -0.29 9.28 5.73
CA VAL A 61 -1.46 10.17 5.80
C VAL A 61 -1.94 10.36 7.25
N ALA A 62 -1.91 9.31 8.06
CA ALA A 62 -2.31 9.37 9.46
C ALA A 62 -1.35 10.22 10.31
N ILE A 63 -0.05 10.19 10.03
CA ILE A 63 0.94 11.06 10.67
C ILE A 63 0.80 12.50 10.16
N GLY A 64 0.60 12.66 8.84
CA GLY A 64 0.48 13.94 8.17
C GLY A 64 1.64 14.88 8.49
N ASN A 65 1.33 16.15 8.72
CA ASN A 65 2.30 17.18 9.11
C ASN A 65 2.45 17.34 10.62
N THR A 66 1.87 16.45 11.41
CA THR A 66 1.90 16.57 12.88
C THR A 66 3.29 16.27 13.44
N HIS A 67 4.06 15.40 12.80
CA HIS A 67 5.40 15.00 13.24
C HIS A 67 6.43 15.32 12.17
N ARG A 68 7.59 15.85 12.59
CA ARG A 68 8.74 16.12 11.74
C ARG A 68 9.96 15.40 12.31
N ILE A 69 10.76 14.81 11.44
CA ILE A 69 11.91 13.98 11.79
C ILE A 69 13.18 14.72 11.38
N GLU A 70 14.13 14.85 12.30
CA GLU A 70 15.45 15.41 12.02
C GLU A 70 16.37 14.31 11.46
N VAL A 71 16.57 14.30 10.14
CA VAL A 71 17.42 13.29 9.49
C VAL A 71 18.90 13.66 9.59
N LYS A 72 19.19 14.96 9.59
CA LYS A 72 20.54 15.53 9.74
C LYS A 72 20.42 16.84 10.50
N ARG A 73 21.50 17.30 11.14
CA ARG A 73 21.55 18.62 11.81
C ARG A 73 20.93 19.69 10.93
N ASN A 74 19.86 20.32 11.41
CA ASN A 74 19.12 21.39 10.73
C ASN A 74 18.36 20.97 9.46
N TRP A 75 18.10 19.67 9.25
CA TRP A 75 17.27 19.12 8.18
C TRP A 75 16.08 18.38 8.78
N GLN A 76 14.90 19.00 8.70
CA GLN A 76 13.64 18.45 9.22
C GLN A 76 12.76 18.00 8.06
N GLU A 77 12.45 16.72 7.99
CA GLU A 77 11.51 16.16 7.01
C GLU A 77 10.16 15.82 7.60
N SER A 78 9.13 15.95 6.78
CA SER A 78 7.80 15.43 7.11
C SER A 78 7.72 13.95 6.75
N ALA A 79 6.94 13.17 7.48
CA ALA A 79 6.71 11.75 7.20
C ALA A 79 5.69 11.54 6.06
N ILE A 80 5.77 12.35 5.00
CA ILE A 80 4.89 12.29 3.83
C ILE A 80 5.54 11.42 2.75
N VAL A 81 4.86 10.34 2.37
CA VAL A 81 5.33 9.37 1.38
C VAL A 81 4.30 9.28 0.26
N TYR A 82 4.75 9.45 -0.98
CA TYR A 82 3.96 9.25 -2.18
C TYR A 82 4.27 7.87 -2.77
N ILE A 83 3.24 7.05 -2.98
CA ILE A 83 3.37 5.68 -3.46
C ILE A 83 2.49 5.49 -4.70
N ALA A 84 3.07 4.94 -5.76
CA ALA A 84 2.36 4.49 -6.94
C ALA A 84 2.39 2.95 -6.98
N ILE A 85 1.21 2.32 -6.96
CA ILE A 85 1.07 0.87 -7.11
C ILE A 85 0.71 0.60 -8.57
N VAL A 86 1.59 -0.12 -9.29
CA VAL A 86 1.41 -0.47 -10.70
C VAL A 86 1.33 -1.99 -10.82
N GLY A 87 0.24 -2.47 -11.42
CA GLY A 87 -0.02 -3.90 -11.64
C GLY A 87 -0.71 -4.14 -12.97
N ARG A 88 -0.78 -5.40 -13.42
CA ARG A 88 -1.46 -5.73 -14.67
C ARG A 88 -2.97 -5.52 -14.49
N PRO A 89 -3.69 -5.05 -15.53
CA PRO A 89 -5.14 -4.92 -15.46
C PRO A 89 -5.77 -6.29 -15.16
N GLY A 90 -6.37 -6.42 -13.98
CA GLY A 90 -6.95 -7.68 -13.47
C GLY A 90 -6.38 -8.13 -12.13
N ASP A 91 -5.10 -7.87 -11.83
CA ASP A 91 -4.44 -8.37 -10.62
C ASP A 91 -5.08 -7.82 -9.33
N CYS A 92 -5.42 -6.53 -9.34
CA CYS A 92 -6.04 -5.87 -8.19
C CYS A 92 -7.58 -6.00 -8.20
N LEU A 93 -8.19 -6.21 -9.37
CA LEU A 93 -9.65 -6.13 -9.51
C LEU A 93 -10.34 -7.51 -9.41
N SER A 94 -9.64 -8.58 -9.78
CA SER A 94 -10.22 -9.94 -9.90
C SER A 94 -10.06 -10.82 -8.67
N ALA A 95 -9.07 -10.53 -7.81
CA ALA A 95 -8.68 -11.44 -6.73
C ALA A 95 -9.60 -11.33 -5.49
N CYS A 96 -10.15 -10.16 -5.19
CA CYS A 96 -11.00 -9.98 -4.02
C CYS A 96 -12.46 -10.28 -4.36
N ARG A 97 -12.97 -11.41 -3.83
CA ARG A 97 -14.38 -11.86 -3.99
C ARG A 97 -15.41 -10.88 -3.42
N LEU A 98 -14.97 -9.88 -2.67
CA LEU A 98 -15.76 -8.70 -2.32
C LEU A 98 -16.10 -7.93 -3.60
N ARG A 99 -17.30 -8.16 -4.14
CA ARG A 99 -17.93 -7.43 -5.25
C ARG A 99 -18.19 -5.97 -4.87
N SER A 100 -17.14 -5.19 -4.64
CA SER A 100 -17.21 -3.76 -4.42
C SER A 100 -16.29 -3.09 -5.44
N LYS A 101 -16.72 -1.96 -6.01
CA LYS A 101 -15.93 -1.10 -6.92
C LYS A 101 -14.67 -0.49 -6.24
N ASN A 102 -14.27 -1.04 -5.09
CA ASN A 102 -13.24 -0.60 -4.16
C ASN A 102 -12.16 -1.69 -3.95
N SER A 103 -12.01 -2.62 -4.89
CA SER A 103 -11.15 -3.81 -4.77
C SER A 103 -9.65 -3.51 -4.78
N HIS A 104 -9.22 -2.25 -4.72
CA HIS A 104 -7.81 -1.91 -4.63
C HIS A 104 -7.31 -1.98 -3.16
N PRO A 105 -6.14 -2.57 -2.88
CA PRO A 105 -5.58 -2.64 -1.52
C PRO A 105 -5.46 -1.26 -0.86
N LEU A 106 -5.09 -0.23 -1.63
CA LEU A 106 -5.07 1.16 -1.16
C LEU A 106 -6.43 1.63 -0.63
N THR A 107 -7.52 1.39 -1.37
CA THR A 107 -8.86 1.81 -0.95
C THR A 107 -9.30 1.08 0.32
N PHE A 108 -8.99 -0.21 0.44
CA PHE A 108 -9.30 -0.97 1.65
C PHE A 108 -8.59 -0.39 2.88
N VAL A 109 -7.28 -0.15 2.78
CA VAL A 109 -6.46 0.34 3.88
C VAL A 109 -6.83 1.78 4.25
N MET A 110 -7.21 2.62 3.29
CA MET A 110 -7.55 4.03 3.52
C MET A 110 -8.96 4.25 4.08
N ARG A 111 -9.87 3.27 3.96
CA ARG A 111 -11.26 3.38 4.43
C ARG A 111 -11.43 3.86 5.87
N PRO A 112 -10.69 3.35 6.88
CA PRO A 112 -10.82 3.82 8.25
C PRO A 112 -10.52 5.32 8.39
N LEU A 113 -9.49 5.82 7.70
CA LEU A 113 -9.11 7.24 7.70
C LEU A 113 -10.20 8.09 7.05
N ILE A 114 -10.68 7.68 5.87
CA ILE A 114 -11.75 8.39 5.15
C ILE A 114 -13.04 8.42 5.99
N ASN A 115 -13.39 7.31 6.63
CA ASN A 115 -14.58 7.24 7.48
C ASN A 115 -14.46 8.14 8.72
N ALA A 116 -13.27 8.25 9.31
CA ALA A 116 -13.01 9.15 10.43
C ALA A 116 -13.12 10.62 9.98
N ASP A 117 -12.51 10.96 8.84
CA ASP A 117 -12.59 12.30 8.26
C ASP A 117 -14.04 12.70 7.94
N TRP A 118 -14.81 11.81 7.34
CA TRP A 118 -16.22 12.04 7.03
C TRP A 118 -17.08 12.31 8.28
N LYS A 119 -16.80 11.62 9.39
CA LYS A 119 -17.48 11.88 10.67
C LYS A 119 -17.09 13.22 11.26
N ASN A 120 -15.79 13.54 11.28
CA ASN A 120 -15.29 14.82 11.76
C ASN A 120 -15.88 15.99 10.96
N ASN A 121 -15.98 15.85 9.64
CA ASN A 121 -16.56 16.86 8.77
C ASN A 121 -18.05 17.10 9.07
N GLN A 122 -18.83 16.05 9.34
CA GLN A 122 -20.22 16.22 9.76
C GLN A 122 -20.37 16.96 11.08
N GLU A 123 -19.53 16.64 12.07
CA GLU A 123 -19.54 17.35 13.35
C GLU A 123 -19.15 18.81 13.18
N PHE A 124 -18.15 19.08 12.32
CA PHE A 124 -17.75 20.44 11.97
C PHE A 124 -18.89 21.22 11.31
N GLN A 125 -19.59 20.62 10.35
CA GLN A 125 -20.74 21.25 9.67
C GLN A 125 -21.87 21.57 10.65
N LYS A 126 -22.20 20.66 11.58
CA LYS A 126 -23.22 20.90 12.60
C LYS A 126 -22.88 22.11 13.47
N LYS A 127 -21.64 22.17 13.98
CA LYS A 127 -21.16 23.31 14.77
C LYS A 127 -21.22 24.61 13.97
N HIS A 128 -20.87 24.58 12.69
CA HIS A 128 -20.90 25.77 11.84
C HIS A 128 -22.33 26.25 11.50
N CYS A 129 -23.32 25.36 11.48
CA CYS A 129 -24.73 25.74 11.31
C CYS A 129 -25.37 26.31 12.58
N GLU A 130 -24.77 26.09 13.75
CA GLU A 130 -25.24 26.60 15.05
C GLU A 130 -24.74 28.03 15.36
N TYR A 131 -23.78 28.55 14.58
CA TYR A 131 -23.28 29.93 14.63
C TYR A 131 -23.90 30.80 13.52
#